data_AF-A0A179C0R9-F1
#
_entry.id   AF-A0A179C0R9-F1
#
_cell.length_a   1.000
_cell.length_b   1.000
_cell.length_c   1.000
_cell.angle_alpha   90.00
_cell.angle_beta   90.00
_cell.angle_gamma   90.00
#
_symmetry.space_group_name_H-M   'P 1'
#
loop_
_entity.id
_entity.type
_entity.pdbx_description
1 polymer ?
#
loop_
_entity_poly.entity_id
_entity_poly.type
_entity_poly.pdbx_seq_one_letter_code
_entity_poly.pdbx_strand_id
1 'polypeptide(L)'
;MTRAGSHGEQAALEDVAVRRAALAGAGCGAGWLSEIDADLLRHLDATPRLQSRLFHARAETGGDPACLPVEAGHLLTLSPRMQREAALSVGLTYHLAAAGPVLSKDKVAALTAIFGEDALVFACGHAHLSPSAPTLPGFEDEEVRRLAEADGWAILGFWLADNGLAPIWLSEWESRRDGGSISLIRSAALAIGKAVAIAQWESRR
;
A
#
# COMPACT_ATOMS: atom_id res chain seq x y z
N MET A 1 -32.06 8.78 -24.29
CA MET A 1 -30.92 7.90 -24.59
C MET A 1 -29.64 8.63 -24.18
N THR A 2 -29.15 8.45 -22.95
CA THR A 2 -27.99 9.19 -22.40
C THR A 2 -27.37 8.40 -21.24
N ARG A 3 -26.95 7.15 -21.50
CA ARG A 3 -26.22 6.31 -20.52
C ARG A 3 -24.76 6.00 -20.93
N ALA A 4 -24.40 6.27 -22.18
CA ALA A 4 -23.04 6.02 -22.69
C ALA A 4 -22.05 7.13 -22.30
N GLY A 5 -22.51 8.38 -22.15
CA GLY A 5 -21.65 9.51 -21.75
C GLY A 5 -21.18 9.45 -20.29
N SER A 6 -22.06 9.04 -19.37
CA SER A 6 -21.75 9.01 -17.93
C SER A 6 -20.72 7.94 -17.55
N HIS A 7 -20.69 6.80 -18.26
CA HIS A 7 -19.70 5.75 -18.00
C HIS A 7 -18.30 6.14 -18.49
N GLY A 8 -18.18 6.82 -19.63
CA GLY A 8 -16.91 7.30 -20.15
C GLY A 8 -16.32 8.44 -19.30
N GLU A 9 -17.17 9.36 -18.82
CA GLU A 9 -16.75 10.43 -17.91
C GLU A 9 -16.30 9.89 -16.55
N GLN A 10 -17.01 8.90 -15.99
CA GLN A 10 -16.64 8.28 -14.73
C GLN A 10 -15.30 7.55 -14.81
N ALA A 11 -15.07 6.78 -15.89
CA ALA A 11 -13.79 6.10 -16.11
C ALA A 11 -12.64 7.11 -16.25
N ALA A 12 -12.85 8.20 -16.98
CA ALA A 12 -11.84 9.25 -17.12
C ALA A 12 -11.51 9.94 -15.78
N LEU A 13 -12.50 10.14 -14.90
CA LEU A 13 -12.28 10.69 -13.56
C LEU A 13 -11.49 9.72 -12.68
N GLU A 14 -11.76 8.42 -12.78
CA GLU A 14 -11.02 7.38 -12.06
C GLU A 14 -9.55 7.32 -12.51
N ASP A 15 -9.29 7.34 -13.82
CA ASP A 15 -7.91 7.39 -14.33
C ASP A 15 -7.15 8.62 -13.83
N VAL A 16 -7.81 9.78 -13.80
CA VAL A 16 -7.21 11.02 -13.26
C VAL A 16 -6.91 10.88 -11.76
N ALA A 17 -7.79 10.24 -11.00
CA ALA A 17 -7.56 9.99 -9.58
C ALA A 17 -6.36 9.06 -9.36
N VAL A 18 -6.25 7.97 -10.14
CA VAL A 18 -5.12 7.03 -10.07
C VAL A 18 -3.81 7.74 -10.41
N ARG A 19 -3.76 8.51 -11.50
CA ARG A 19 -2.55 9.27 -11.89
C ARG A 19 -2.12 10.27 -10.83
N ARG A 20 -3.07 10.99 -10.22
CA ARG A 20 -2.78 11.93 -9.12
C ARG A 20 -2.26 11.21 -7.88
N ALA A 21 -2.88 10.09 -7.51
CA ALA A 21 -2.46 9.30 -6.37
C ALA A 21 -1.06 8.71 -6.56
N ALA A 22 -0.77 8.17 -7.75
CA ALA A 22 0.56 7.67 -8.10
C ALA A 22 1.62 8.79 -8.09
N LEU A 23 1.26 9.98 -8.60
CA LEU A 23 2.17 11.14 -8.55
C LEU A 23 2.48 11.56 -7.11
N ALA A 24 1.48 11.53 -6.21
CA ALA A 24 1.67 11.79 -4.79
C ALA A 24 2.56 10.71 -4.13
N GLY A 25 2.31 9.43 -4.39
CA GLY A 25 3.11 8.32 -3.84
C GLY A 25 4.55 8.25 -4.35
N ALA A 26 4.82 8.82 -5.54
CA ALA A 26 6.17 9.02 -6.04
C ALA A 26 6.95 10.10 -5.27
N GLY A 27 6.24 10.92 -4.50
CA GLY A 27 6.78 12.05 -3.75
C GLY A 27 7.55 13.02 -4.64
N CYS A 28 8.46 13.74 -4.00
CA CYS A 28 9.34 14.70 -4.67
C CYS A 28 10.74 14.13 -4.98
N GLY A 29 11.03 12.88 -4.61
CA GLY A 29 12.38 12.30 -4.61
C GLY A 29 12.87 11.72 -5.94
N ALA A 30 12.37 12.16 -7.10
CA ALA A 30 13.00 11.76 -8.36
C ALA A 30 14.47 12.19 -8.32
N GLY A 31 15.43 11.34 -8.71
CA GLY A 31 16.87 11.58 -8.42
C GLY A 31 17.51 12.88 -8.93
N TRP A 32 16.81 13.70 -9.74
CA TRP A 32 17.21 15.06 -10.10
C TRP A 32 16.58 16.17 -9.22
N LEU A 33 15.56 15.82 -8.44
CA LEU A 33 14.85 16.65 -7.47
C LEU A 33 15.37 16.46 -6.04
N SER A 34 16.18 15.45 -5.77
CA SER A 34 16.81 15.23 -4.45
C SER A 34 17.79 16.33 -4.05
N GLU A 35 18.20 17.17 -5.01
CA GLU A 35 19.03 18.36 -4.81
C GLU A 35 18.18 19.63 -4.62
N ILE A 36 16.85 19.53 -4.76
CA ILE A 36 15.92 20.66 -4.69
C ILE A 36 15.37 20.81 -3.27
N ASP A 37 15.36 22.04 -2.79
CA ASP A 37 14.86 22.43 -1.48
C ASP A 37 13.40 21.96 -1.22
N ALA A 38 13.12 21.50 0.00
CA ALA A 38 11.81 20.97 0.40
C ALA A 38 10.65 21.98 0.33
N ASP A 39 10.90 23.28 0.54
CA ASP A 39 9.91 24.35 0.35
C ASP A 39 9.63 24.56 -1.14
N LEU A 40 10.66 24.48 -1.98
CA LEU A 40 10.52 24.57 -3.44
C LEU A 40 9.74 23.35 -3.97
N LEU A 41 10.03 22.16 -3.48
CA LEU A 41 9.26 20.93 -3.78
C LEU A 41 7.77 21.07 -3.43
N ARG A 42 7.45 21.60 -2.24
CA ARG A 42 6.06 21.93 -1.86
C ARG A 42 5.40 22.94 -2.81
N HIS A 43 6.16 23.91 -3.31
CA HIS A 43 5.69 24.90 -4.27
C HIS A 43 5.48 24.31 -5.68
N LEU A 44 6.33 23.36 -6.08
CA LEU A 44 6.21 22.60 -7.33
C LEU A 44 4.96 21.73 -7.31
N ASP A 45 4.68 21.09 -6.17
CA ASP A 45 3.44 20.34 -5.93
C ASP A 45 2.19 21.22 -6.02
N ALA A 46 2.29 22.51 -5.70
CA ALA A 46 1.18 23.45 -5.83
C ALA A 46 0.97 23.97 -7.28
N THR A 47 1.86 23.66 -8.23
CA THR A 47 1.83 24.24 -9.58
C THR A 47 1.37 23.22 -10.63
N PRO A 48 0.15 23.35 -11.21
CA PRO A 48 -0.42 22.34 -12.12
C PRO A 48 0.43 22.03 -13.36
N ARG A 49 1.10 23.04 -13.92
CA ARG A 49 1.99 22.86 -15.08
C ARG A 49 3.21 22.00 -14.75
N LEU A 50 3.71 22.08 -13.53
CA LEU A 50 4.88 21.33 -13.09
C LEU A 50 4.49 19.91 -12.72
N GLN A 51 3.34 19.71 -12.05
CA GLN A 51 2.76 18.37 -11.84
C GLN A 51 2.60 17.59 -13.16
N SER A 52 2.09 18.23 -14.21
CA SER A 52 1.96 17.60 -15.53
C SER A 52 3.32 17.20 -16.13
N ARG A 53 4.33 18.08 -16.05
CA ARG A 53 5.69 17.75 -16.54
C ARG A 53 6.34 16.62 -15.74
N LEU A 54 6.18 16.63 -14.42
CA LEU A 54 6.69 15.56 -13.55
C LEU A 54 6.02 14.23 -13.84
N PHE A 55 4.70 14.24 -14.04
CA PHE A 55 3.96 13.06 -14.45
C PHE A 55 4.48 12.51 -15.77
N HIS A 56 4.62 13.34 -16.81
CA HIS A 56 5.12 12.89 -18.12
C HIS A 56 6.52 12.30 -18.03
N ALA A 57 7.45 12.97 -17.33
CA ALA A 57 8.81 12.46 -17.15
C ALA A 57 8.86 11.10 -16.45
N ARG A 58 7.99 10.89 -15.44
CA ARG A 58 7.88 9.59 -14.77
C ARG A 58 7.20 8.54 -15.64
N ALA A 59 6.16 8.92 -16.38
CA ALA A 59 5.42 8.02 -17.27
C ALA A 59 6.26 7.53 -18.46
N GLU A 60 7.20 8.34 -18.95
CA GLU A 60 8.18 7.91 -19.96
C GLU A 60 9.03 6.72 -19.49
N THR A 61 9.32 6.63 -18.20
CA THR A 61 10.14 5.55 -17.61
C THR A 61 9.27 4.42 -17.04
N GLY A 62 8.20 4.78 -16.34
CA GLY A 62 7.40 3.89 -15.50
C GLY A 62 6.02 3.52 -16.04
N GLY A 63 5.66 3.98 -17.24
CA GLY A 63 4.32 3.80 -17.81
C GLY A 63 3.24 4.65 -17.13
N ASP A 64 2.03 4.60 -17.68
CA ASP A 64 0.85 5.28 -17.11
C ASP A 64 0.17 4.41 -16.03
N PRO A 65 0.11 4.87 -14.76
CA PRO A 65 -0.57 4.14 -13.67
C PRO A 65 -2.05 3.88 -13.91
N ALA A 66 -2.72 4.63 -14.79
CA ALA A 66 -4.12 4.35 -15.15
C ALA A 66 -4.30 3.02 -15.90
N CYS A 67 -3.24 2.44 -16.45
CA CYS A 67 -3.28 1.13 -17.09
C CYS A 67 -3.29 -0.05 -16.11
N LEU A 68 -3.22 0.21 -14.80
CA LEU A 68 -3.25 -0.82 -13.77
C LEU A 68 -4.61 -1.55 -13.71
N PRO A 69 -4.65 -2.79 -13.21
CA PRO A 69 -5.89 -3.44 -12.81
C PRO A 69 -6.70 -2.57 -11.83
N VAL A 70 -8.03 -2.69 -11.86
CA VAL A 70 -8.95 -1.84 -11.08
C VAL A 70 -8.63 -1.88 -9.59
N GLU A 71 -8.32 -3.05 -9.04
CA GLU A 71 -7.99 -3.24 -7.63
C GLU A 71 -6.69 -2.53 -7.25
N ALA A 72 -5.69 -2.54 -8.15
CA ALA A 72 -4.41 -1.87 -7.95
C ALA A 72 -4.55 -0.34 -8.03
N GLY A 73 -5.30 0.15 -9.02
CA GLY A 73 -5.67 1.56 -9.10
C GLY A 73 -6.44 2.01 -7.87
N HIS A 74 -7.38 1.21 -7.38
CA HIS A 74 -8.16 1.52 -6.19
C HIS A 74 -7.28 1.65 -4.94
N LEU A 75 -6.38 0.69 -4.71
CA LEU A 75 -5.44 0.72 -3.58
C LEU A 75 -4.62 2.03 -3.55
N LEU A 76 -4.15 2.49 -4.73
CA LEU A 76 -3.43 3.77 -4.83
C LEU A 76 -4.32 4.96 -4.46
N THR A 77 -5.59 4.96 -4.86
CA THR A 77 -6.52 6.06 -4.60
C THR A 77 -7.08 6.12 -3.18
N LEU A 78 -6.79 5.13 -2.33
CA LEU A 78 -7.17 5.16 -0.93
C LEU A 78 -6.58 6.40 -0.22
N SER A 79 -7.30 6.91 0.78
CA SER A 79 -6.74 7.95 1.64
C SER A 79 -5.47 7.45 2.35
N PRO A 80 -4.51 8.32 2.71
CA PRO A 80 -3.28 7.90 3.38
C PRO A 80 -3.51 7.06 4.64
N ARG A 81 -4.60 7.36 5.39
CA ARG A 81 -5.03 6.57 6.55
C ARG A 81 -5.41 5.15 6.16
N MET A 82 -6.22 4.99 5.12
CA MET A 82 -6.67 3.68 4.64
C MET A 82 -5.53 2.88 3.99
N GLN A 83 -4.60 3.54 3.29
CA GLN A 83 -3.39 2.88 2.79
C GLN A 83 -2.56 2.32 3.95
N ARG A 84 -2.43 3.09 5.05
CA ARG A 84 -1.74 2.63 6.26
C ARG A 84 -2.46 1.46 6.92
N GLU A 85 -3.79 1.50 7.02
CA GLU A 85 -4.59 0.40 7.55
C GLU A 85 -4.45 -0.87 6.70
N ALA A 86 -4.41 -0.73 5.37
CA ALA A 86 -4.11 -1.84 4.47
C ALA A 86 -2.70 -2.40 4.72
N ALA A 87 -1.69 -1.55 4.88
CA ALA A 87 -0.33 -1.98 5.20
C ALA A 87 -0.29 -2.76 6.52
N LEU A 88 -0.91 -2.23 7.58
CA LEU A 88 -0.99 -2.91 8.89
C LEU A 88 -1.71 -4.27 8.78
N SER A 89 -2.82 -4.33 8.04
CA SER A 89 -3.58 -5.57 7.84
C SER A 89 -2.74 -6.65 7.17
N VAL A 90 -2.03 -6.28 6.10
CA VAL A 90 -1.17 -7.17 5.33
C VAL A 90 0.04 -7.62 6.14
N GLY A 91 0.70 -6.69 6.81
CA GLY A 91 1.84 -6.96 7.67
C GLY A 91 1.50 -7.87 8.85
N LEU A 92 0.40 -7.59 9.54
CA LEU A 92 -0.11 -8.44 10.61
C LEU A 92 -0.46 -9.84 10.09
N THR A 93 -1.12 -9.94 8.92
CA THR A 93 -1.41 -11.23 8.29
C THR A 93 -0.14 -12.02 8.02
N TYR A 94 0.91 -11.36 7.52
CA TYR A 94 2.19 -12.01 7.23
C TYR A 94 2.82 -12.58 8.50
N HIS A 95 2.78 -11.85 9.61
CA HIS A 95 3.40 -12.27 10.87
C HIS A 95 2.51 -13.14 11.76
N LEU A 96 1.23 -13.33 11.42
CA LEU A 96 0.26 -13.95 12.32
C LEU A 96 0.64 -15.37 12.77
N ALA A 97 1.26 -16.18 11.91
CA ALA A 97 1.73 -17.53 12.28
C ALA A 97 2.77 -17.50 13.42
N ALA A 98 3.55 -16.41 13.54
CA ALA A 98 4.51 -16.25 14.63
C ALA A 98 3.83 -16.01 16.00
N ALA A 99 2.54 -15.67 16.04
CA ALA A 99 1.77 -15.55 17.29
C ALA A 99 1.44 -16.91 17.93
N GLY A 100 1.66 -18.00 17.18
CA GLY A 100 1.38 -19.37 17.55
C GLY A 100 -0.01 -19.85 17.12
N PRO A 101 -0.29 -21.16 17.27
CA PRO A 101 -1.51 -21.79 16.77
C PRO A 101 -2.80 -21.39 17.51
N VAL A 102 -2.68 -20.75 18.68
CA VAL A 102 -3.82 -20.31 19.50
C VAL A 102 -3.54 -18.91 20.03
N LEU A 103 -4.40 -17.96 19.66
CA LEU A 103 -4.44 -16.64 20.26
C LEU A 103 -5.27 -16.70 21.54
N SER A 104 -4.65 -16.41 22.69
CA SER A 104 -5.41 -16.21 23.92
C SER A 104 -6.27 -14.95 23.82
N LYS A 105 -7.32 -14.86 24.65
CA LYS A 105 -8.17 -13.65 24.72
C LYS A 105 -7.34 -12.39 24.99
N ASP A 106 -6.33 -12.50 25.85
CA ASP A 106 -5.44 -11.39 26.18
C ASP A 106 -4.59 -10.97 24.98
N LYS A 107 -4.06 -11.93 24.20
CA LYS A 107 -3.34 -11.64 22.95
C LYS A 107 -4.23 -10.96 21.92
N VAL A 108 -5.49 -11.41 21.78
CA VAL A 108 -6.46 -10.77 20.87
C VAL A 108 -6.70 -9.32 21.29
N ALA A 109 -6.90 -9.07 22.59
CA ALA A 109 -7.08 -7.71 23.10
C ALA A 109 -5.85 -6.83 22.87
N ALA A 110 -4.64 -7.36 23.11
CA ALA A 110 -3.39 -6.63 22.87
C ALA A 110 -3.19 -6.30 21.37
N LEU A 111 -3.38 -7.28 20.48
CA LEU A 111 -3.29 -7.06 19.04
C LEU A 111 -4.33 -6.04 18.54
N THR A 112 -5.56 -6.11 19.05
CA THR A 112 -6.61 -5.14 18.73
C THR A 112 -6.22 -3.73 19.16
N ALA A 113 -5.61 -3.57 20.33
CA ALA A 113 -5.15 -2.26 20.82
C ALA A 113 -4.00 -1.68 19.98
N ILE A 114 -3.14 -2.53 19.42
CA ILE A 114 -1.94 -2.12 18.67
C ILE A 114 -2.27 -1.84 17.20
N PHE A 115 -3.03 -2.73 16.56
CA PHE A 115 -3.27 -2.74 15.12
C PHE A 115 -4.68 -2.25 14.73
N GLY A 116 -5.60 -2.20 15.68
CA GLY A 116 -7.02 -1.96 15.42
C GLY A 116 -7.79 -3.24 15.12
N GLU A 117 -9.11 -3.16 15.30
CA GLU A 117 -10.02 -4.29 15.11
C GLU A 117 -10.06 -4.76 13.65
N ASP A 118 -10.19 -3.83 12.69
CA ASP A 118 -10.31 -4.16 11.27
C ASP A 118 -9.08 -4.94 10.75
N ALA A 119 -7.88 -4.51 11.13
CA ALA A 119 -6.64 -5.18 10.73
C ALA A 119 -6.54 -6.59 11.33
N LEU A 120 -6.96 -6.77 12.59
CA LEU A 120 -6.95 -8.08 13.24
C LEU A 120 -8.00 -9.02 12.64
N VAL A 121 -9.21 -8.53 12.36
CA VAL A 121 -10.28 -9.30 11.71
C VAL A 121 -9.81 -9.75 10.32
N PHE A 122 -9.23 -8.84 9.54
CA PHE A 122 -8.67 -9.17 8.23
C PHE A 122 -7.58 -10.24 8.35
N ALA A 123 -6.62 -10.07 9.26
CA ALA A 123 -5.52 -10.99 9.45
C ALA A 123 -5.98 -12.38 9.87
N CYS A 124 -6.93 -12.47 10.80
CA CYS A 124 -7.51 -13.75 11.22
C CYS A 124 -8.25 -14.45 10.08
N GLY A 125 -9.01 -13.71 9.27
CA GLY A 125 -9.69 -14.26 8.08
C GLY A 125 -8.72 -14.79 7.02
N HIS A 126 -7.50 -14.26 6.98
CA HIS A 126 -6.46 -14.61 6.00
C HIS A 126 -5.25 -15.33 6.61
N ALA A 127 -5.37 -15.87 7.82
CA ALA A 127 -4.27 -16.49 8.55
C ALA A 127 -3.59 -17.63 7.77
N HIS A 128 -4.34 -18.34 6.94
CA HIS A 128 -3.85 -19.41 6.06
C HIS A 128 -2.84 -18.95 4.99
N LEU A 129 -2.75 -17.64 4.72
CA LEU A 129 -1.78 -17.04 3.81
C LEU A 129 -0.45 -16.70 4.51
N SER A 130 -0.43 -16.69 5.86
CA SER A 130 0.77 -16.41 6.63
C SER A 130 1.80 -17.52 6.40
N PRO A 131 3.05 -17.17 6.06
CA PRO A 131 4.11 -18.16 5.98
C PRO A 131 4.44 -18.74 7.36
N SER A 132 4.93 -19.98 7.37
CA SER A 132 5.46 -20.59 8.60
C SER A 132 6.60 -19.74 9.17
N ALA A 133 6.46 -19.34 10.42
CA ALA A 133 7.46 -18.55 11.14
C ALA A 133 7.70 -19.15 12.54
N PRO A 134 8.93 -19.06 13.08
CA PRO A 134 9.17 -19.37 14.48
C PRO A 134 8.34 -18.44 15.38
N THR A 135 7.84 -18.98 16.48
CA THR A 135 7.02 -18.22 17.43
C THR A 135 7.80 -17.04 17.98
N LEU A 136 7.25 -15.83 17.86
CA LEU A 136 7.83 -14.64 18.48
C LEU A 136 7.45 -14.58 19.97
N PRO A 137 8.36 -14.16 20.85
CA PRO A 137 8.13 -14.14 22.29
C PRO A 137 7.07 -13.11 22.75
N GLY A 138 6.59 -12.22 21.88
CA GLY A 138 5.46 -11.35 22.17
C GLY A 138 5.08 -10.46 20.98
N PHE A 139 3.79 -10.11 20.89
CA PHE A 139 3.24 -9.16 19.91
C PHE A 139 2.91 -7.79 20.54
N GLU A 140 3.31 -7.59 21.79
CA GLU A 140 2.85 -6.46 22.63
C GLU A 140 3.78 -5.24 22.55
N ASP A 141 4.70 -5.21 21.58
CA ASP A 141 5.71 -4.16 21.46
C ASP A 141 5.40 -3.22 20.28
N GLU A 142 5.67 -1.93 20.48
CA GLU A 142 5.68 -0.90 19.44
C GLU A 142 6.69 -1.24 18.33
N GLU A 143 7.75 -2.00 18.64
CA GLU A 143 8.66 -2.56 17.65
C GLU A 143 7.97 -3.56 16.71
N VAL A 144 7.08 -4.41 17.21
CA VAL A 144 6.32 -5.36 16.40
C VAL A 144 5.35 -4.64 15.48
N ARG A 145 4.71 -3.56 15.98
CA ARG A 145 3.87 -2.71 15.13
C ARG A 145 4.65 -2.10 13.99
N ARG A 146 5.83 -1.53 14.27
CA ARG A 146 6.69 -0.92 13.25
C ARG A 146 7.19 -1.94 12.22
N LEU A 147 7.61 -3.13 12.66
CA LEU A 147 8.01 -4.22 11.78
C LEU A 147 6.86 -4.65 10.86
N ALA A 148 5.68 -4.92 11.43
CA ALA A 148 4.52 -5.32 10.66
C ALA A 148 4.08 -4.22 9.69
N GLU A 149 4.08 -2.96 10.10
CA GLU A 149 3.77 -1.84 9.20
C GLU A 149 4.76 -1.76 8.03
N ALA A 150 6.07 -1.84 8.30
CA ALA A 150 7.13 -1.80 7.29
C ALA A 150 7.02 -2.97 6.29
N ASP A 151 6.81 -4.19 6.80
CA ASP A 151 6.57 -5.36 5.96
C ASP A 151 5.26 -5.25 5.17
N GLY A 152 4.24 -4.64 5.75
CA GLY A 152 2.99 -4.30 5.07
C GLY A 152 3.23 -3.42 3.83
N TRP A 153 3.97 -2.32 3.99
CA TRP A 153 4.34 -1.44 2.88
C TRP A 153 5.18 -2.14 1.82
N ALA A 154 6.09 -3.04 2.24
CA ALA A 154 6.88 -3.85 1.34
C ALA A 154 6.01 -4.82 0.52
N ILE A 155 5.07 -5.52 1.17
CA ILE A 155 4.15 -6.45 0.50
C ILE A 155 3.22 -5.71 -0.47
N LEU A 156 2.63 -4.58 -0.06
CA LEU A 156 1.76 -3.80 -0.93
C LEU A 156 2.50 -3.28 -2.16
N GLY A 157 3.70 -2.71 -1.97
CA GLY A 157 4.51 -2.22 -3.08
C GLY A 157 4.99 -3.35 -4.00
N PHE A 158 5.32 -4.50 -3.43
CA PHE A 158 5.68 -5.68 -4.21
C PHE A 158 4.51 -6.20 -5.06
N TRP A 159 3.31 -6.27 -4.49
CA TRP A 159 2.11 -6.66 -5.22
C TRP A 159 1.76 -5.66 -6.33
N LEU A 160 1.85 -4.35 -6.07
CA LEU A 160 1.64 -3.32 -7.11
C LEU A 160 2.65 -3.45 -8.26
N ALA A 161 3.93 -3.73 -7.95
CA ALA A 161 4.95 -3.97 -8.96
C ALA A 161 4.67 -5.21 -9.80
N ASP A 162 4.20 -6.30 -9.18
CA ASP A 162 3.77 -7.52 -9.88
C ASP A 162 2.54 -7.27 -10.79
N ASN A 163 1.76 -6.22 -10.50
CA ASN A 163 0.64 -5.75 -11.33
C ASN A 163 1.03 -4.63 -12.33
N GLY A 164 2.33 -4.36 -12.50
CA GLY A 164 2.84 -3.46 -13.53
C GLY A 164 3.12 -2.02 -13.09
N LEU A 165 3.02 -1.70 -11.80
CA LEU A 165 3.42 -0.38 -11.31
C LEU A 165 4.94 -0.29 -11.19
N ALA A 166 5.56 0.62 -11.94
CA ALA A 166 7.00 0.81 -11.85
C ALA A 166 7.42 1.41 -10.47
N PRO A 167 8.60 1.03 -9.93
CA PRO A 167 9.08 1.51 -8.63
C PRO A 167 9.18 3.03 -8.48
N ILE A 168 9.38 3.76 -9.60
CA ILE A 168 9.43 5.23 -9.62
C ILE A 168 8.16 5.90 -9.08
N TRP A 169 7.05 5.16 -9.01
CA TRP A 169 5.78 5.62 -8.46
C TRP A 169 5.59 5.35 -6.96
N LEU A 170 6.54 4.65 -6.31
CA LEU A 170 6.41 4.15 -4.94
C LEU A 170 7.46 4.72 -3.97
N SER A 171 8.20 5.76 -4.34
CA SER A 171 9.33 6.26 -3.53
C SER A 171 8.95 6.66 -2.09
N GLU A 172 7.74 7.21 -1.87
CA GLU A 172 7.29 7.47 -0.49
C GLU A 172 7.03 6.18 0.29
N TRP A 173 6.49 5.15 -0.37
CA TRP A 173 6.23 3.86 0.26
C TRP A 173 7.52 3.11 0.54
N GLU A 174 8.53 3.26 -0.30
CA GLU A 174 9.87 2.70 -0.09
C GLU A 174 10.50 3.22 1.20
N SER A 175 10.39 4.53 1.48
CA SER A 175 10.89 5.11 2.74
C SER A 175 10.21 4.53 4.00
N ARG A 176 9.00 3.97 3.86
CA ARG A 176 8.25 3.35 4.96
C ARG A 176 8.58 1.88 5.17
N ARG A 177 9.43 1.28 4.32
CA ARG A 177 9.91 -0.10 4.46
C ARG A 177 11.11 -0.20 5.43
N ASP A 178 11.67 0.94 5.84
CA ASP A 178 12.81 0.96 6.75
C ASP A 178 12.43 0.30 8.09
N GLY A 179 13.15 -0.78 8.43
CA GLY A 179 12.87 -1.62 9.60
C GLY A 179 12.05 -2.88 9.33
N GLY A 180 11.69 -3.15 8.08
CA GLY A 180 11.05 -4.40 7.63
C GLY A 180 12.00 -5.61 7.59
N SER A 181 11.41 -6.79 7.43
CA SER A 181 12.09 -8.05 7.17
C SER A 181 12.90 -7.98 5.87
N ILE A 182 14.17 -8.42 5.94
CA ILE A 182 15.12 -8.37 4.81
C ILE A 182 14.71 -9.30 3.65
N SER A 183 13.89 -10.33 3.92
CA SER A 183 13.43 -11.29 2.90
C SER A 183 12.00 -11.74 3.16
N LEU A 184 11.07 -11.21 2.39
CA LEU A 184 9.68 -11.66 2.38
C LEU A 184 9.52 -12.87 1.45
N ILE A 185 8.72 -13.85 1.86
CA ILE A 185 8.37 -14.99 1.01
C ILE A 185 7.44 -14.50 -0.12
N ARG A 186 7.97 -14.47 -1.35
CA ARG A 186 7.31 -13.92 -2.54
C ARG A 186 5.86 -14.39 -2.72
N SER A 187 5.61 -15.70 -2.62
CA SER A 187 4.27 -16.26 -2.84
C SER A 187 3.26 -15.79 -1.78
N ALA A 188 3.66 -15.75 -0.51
CA ALA A 188 2.83 -15.24 0.57
C ALA A 188 2.55 -13.74 0.39
N ALA A 189 3.58 -12.96 0.06
CA ALA A 189 3.44 -11.53 -0.19
C ALA A 189 2.42 -11.24 -1.31
N LEU A 190 2.51 -11.92 -2.46
CA LEU A 190 1.54 -11.74 -3.55
C LEU A 190 0.12 -12.15 -3.15
N ALA A 191 -0.04 -13.26 -2.42
CA ALA A 191 -1.35 -13.75 -2.02
C ALA A 191 -2.03 -12.79 -1.02
N ILE A 192 -1.29 -12.31 -0.01
CA ILE A 192 -1.82 -11.37 0.98
C ILE A 192 -2.08 -10.00 0.33
N GLY A 193 -1.18 -9.51 -0.52
CA GLY A 193 -1.36 -8.26 -1.27
C GLY A 193 -2.61 -8.28 -2.15
N LYS A 194 -2.86 -9.41 -2.83
CA LYS A 194 -4.10 -9.60 -3.60
C LYS A 194 -5.34 -9.61 -2.71
N ALA A 195 -5.29 -10.31 -1.58
CA ALA A 195 -6.42 -10.43 -0.67
C ALA A 195 -6.86 -9.06 -0.13
N VAL A 196 -5.91 -8.20 0.28
CA VAL A 196 -6.26 -6.86 0.79
C VAL A 196 -6.80 -5.97 -0.33
N ALA A 197 -6.25 -6.05 -1.54
CA ALA A 197 -6.70 -5.22 -2.65
C ALA A 197 -8.16 -5.52 -3.03
N ILE A 198 -8.54 -6.81 -3.01
CA ILE A 198 -9.92 -7.25 -3.21
C ILE A 198 -10.82 -6.76 -2.07
N ALA A 199 -10.41 -6.95 -0.81
CA ALA A 199 -11.21 -6.55 0.35
C ALA A 199 -11.47 -5.04 0.38
N GLN A 200 -10.46 -4.22 0.07
CA GLN A 200 -10.61 -2.76 -0.02
C GLN A 200 -11.56 -2.36 -1.15
N TRP A 201 -11.42 -2.99 -2.32
CA TRP A 201 -12.33 -2.74 -3.45
C TRP A 201 -13.78 -3.10 -3.15
N GLU A 202 -14.02 -4.23 -2.49
CA GLU A 202 -15.36 -4.68 -2.12
C GLU A 202 -16.01 -3.77 -1.07
N SER A 203 -15.23 -3.20 -0.14
CA SER A 203 -15.75 -2.27 0.88
C SER A 203 -16.35 -0.97 0.32
N ARG A 204 -16.06 -0.65 -0.96
CA ARG A 204 -16.58 0.53 -1.66
C ARG A 204 -17.92 0.27 -2.37
N ARG A 205 -18.30 -1.00 -2.58
CA ARG A 205 -19.53 -1.40 -3.30
C ARG A 205 -20.72 -1.51 -2.36
#